data_AF-A0A968TFH2-F1
#
_entry.id   AF-A0A968TFH2-F1
#
_cell.length_a   1.000
_cell.length_b   1.000
_cell.length_c   1.000
_cell.angle_alpha   90.00
_cell.angle_beta   90.00
_cell.angle_gamma   90.00
#
_symmetry.space_group_name_H-M   'P 1'
#
loop_
_entity.id
_entity.type
_entity.pdbx_description
1 polymer ?
#
loop_
_entity_poly.entity_id
_entity_poly.type
_entity_poly.pdbx_seq_one_letter_code
_entity_poly.pdbx_strand_id
1 'polypeptide(L)'
;MHWILKVSETPPDWFIQSVKQYTPNTSGTHVAQLLWQRGIRDNTQLAVFIDTKVYQAASPFEFAQEMHLAMERLQQAWSMGEKLQ
;
A
#
# COMPACT_ATOMS: atom_id res chain seq x y z
N MET A 1 -20.66 2.58 -15.52
CA MET A 1 -20.06 2.10 -14.26
C MET A 1 -20.47 0.67 -14.06
N HIS A 2 -19.54 -0.28 -14.11
CA HIS A 2 -19.80 -1.70 -13.80
C HIS A 2 -19.10 -2.03 -12.47
N TRP A 3 -19.86 -2.43 -11.46
CA TRP A 3 -19.32 -2.88 -10.20
C TRP A 3 -18.78 -4.31 -10.36
N ILE A 4 -17.49 -4.51 -10.10
CA ILE A 4 -16.87 -5.84 -10.14
C ILE A 4 -16.75 -6.37 -8.72
N LEU A 5 -17.48 -7.43 -8.41
CA LEU A 5 -17.32 -8.18 -7.16
C LEU A 5 -16.28 -9.28 -7.39
N LYS A 6 -15.14 -9.21 -6.69
CA LYS A 6 -14.17 -10.32 -6.69
C LYS A 6 -14.77 -11.52 -5.97
N VAL A 7 -14.49 -12.72 -6.51
CA VAL A 7 -14.83 -13.98 -5.84
C VAL A 7 -14.12 -14.04 -4.49
N SER A 8 -14.87 -14.43 -3.47
CA SER A 8 -14.38 -14.60 -2.11
C SER A 8 -13.41 -15.77 -2.01
N GLU A 9 -12.11 -15.50 -2.02
CA GLU A 9 -11.09 -16.46 -1.58
C GLU A 9 -11.04 -16.50 -0.05
N THR A 10 -11.09 -17.70 0.52
CA THR A 10 -10.94 -17.90 1.97
C THR A 10 -9.46 -17.85 2.34
N PRO A 11 -9.01 -16.90 3.19
CA PRO A 11 -7.63 -16.86 3.64
C PRO A 11 -7.30 -18.04 4.57
N PRO A 12 -6.03 -18.48 4.64
CA PRO A 12 -5.59 -19.49 5.60
C PRO A 12 -5.81 -19.06 7.07
N ASP A 13 -6.03 -20.02 7.96
CA ASP A 13 -6.27 -19.76 9.39
C ASP A 13 -5.14 -18.97 10.05
N TRP A 14 -3.89 -19.26 9.70
CA TRP A 14 -2.73 -18.54 10.25
C TRP A 14 -2.81 -17.04 9.93
N PHE A 15 -3.32 -16.68 8.74
CA PHE A 15 -3.44 -15.28 8.32
C PHE A 15 -4.56 -14.57 9.09
N ILE A 16 -5.67 -15.27 9.34
CA ILE A 16 -6.76 -14.75 10.18
C ILE A 16 -6.25 -14.49 11.61
N GLN A 17 -5.44 -15.39 12.16
CA GLN A 17 -4.85 -15.19 13.49
C GLN A 17 -3.89 -14.00 13.51
N SER A 18 -3.06 -13.82 12.47
CA SER A 18 -2.19 -12.65 12.36
C SER A 18 -2.99 -11.35 12.29
N VAL A 19 -4.07 -11.30 11.50
CA VAL A 19 -4.95 -10.12 11.40
C VAL A 19 -5.64 -9.82 12.73
N LYS A 20 -6.05 -10.85 13.48
CA LYS A 20 -6.71 -10.70 14.78
C LYS A 20 -5.86 -9.93 15.80
N GLN A 21 -4.53 -9.99 15.71
CA GLN A 21 -3.64 -9.21 16.57
C GLN A 21 -3.83 -7.70 16.40
N TYR A 22 -4.28 -7.26 15.22
CA TYR A 22 -4.56 -5.86 14.90
C TYR A 22 -6.03 -5.47 15.09
N THR A 23 -6.94 -6.44 15.27
CA THR A 23 -8.38 -6.20 15.44
C THR A 23 -8.90 -6.81 16.75
N PRO A 24 -8.45 -6.33 17.93
CA PRO A 24 -8.74 -6.98 19.21
C PRO A 24 -10.25 -7.03 19.55
N ASN A 25 -11.04 -6.12 18.98
CA ASN A 25 -12.46 -5.98 19.26
C ASN A 25 -13.38 -6.73 18.28
N THR A 26 -12.83 -7.43 17.28
CA THR A 26 -13.62 -8.13 16.25
C THR A 26 -12.99 -9.49 15.89
N SER A 27 -13.69 -10.30 15.10
CA SER A 27 -13.17 -11.60 14.65
C SER A 27 -12.01 -11.49 13.66
N GLY A 28 -11.80 -10.33 13.02
CA GLY A 28 -10.77 -10.12 12.00
C GLY A 28 -11.01 -10.83 10.66
N THR A 29 -12.03 -11.67 10.54
CA THR A 29 -12.26 -12.57 9.38
C THR A 29 -12.47 -11.81 8.07
N HIS A 30 -13.34 -10.81 8.05
CA HIS A 30 -13.62 -10.02 6.85
C HIS A 30 -12.42 -9.17 6.43
N VAL A 31 -11.68 -8.63 7.40
CA VAL A 31 -10.45 -7.87 7.13
C VAL A 31 -9.41 -8.80 6.50
N ALA A 32 -9.22 -9.99 7.06
CA ALA A 32 -8.31 -11.00 6.50
C ALA A 32 -8.67 -11.36 5.05
N GLN A 33 -9.96 -11.57 4.77
CA GLN A 33 -10.45 -11.88 3.43
C GLN A 33 -10.16 -10.73 2.44
N LEU A 34 -10.41 -9.47 2.84
CA LEU A 34 -10.14 -8.30 2.01
C LEU A 34 -8.64 -8.13 1.70
N LEU A 35 -7.77 -8.29 2.71
CA LEU A 35 -6.33 -8.14 2.54
C LEU A 35 -5.76 -9.25 1.65
N TRP A 36 -6.26 -10.47 1.80
CA TRP A 36 -5.89 -11.60 0.96
C TRP A 36 -6.26 -11.39 -0.53
N GLN A 37 -7.44 -10.83 -0.79
CA GLN A 37 -7.90 -10.45 -2.14
C GLN A 37 -7.12 -9.28 -2.75
N ARG A 38 -6.46 -8.47 -1.91
CA ARG A 38 -5.54 -7.38 -2.31
C ARG A 38 -4.12 -7.87 -2.55
N GLY A 39 -3.85 -9.16 -2.39
CA GLY A 39 -2.54 -9.74 -2.66
C GLY A 39 -1.56 -9.69 -1.48
N ILE A 40 -2.02 -9.36 -0.27
CA ILE A 40 -1.22 -9.46 0.95
C ILE A 40 -1.21 -10.92 1.37
N ARG A 41 -0.05 -11.58 1.28
CA ARG A 41 0.08 -13.05 1.40
C ARG A 41 1.06 -13.50 2.49
N ASP A 42 1.72 -12.58 3.18
CA ASP A 42 2.63 -12.88 4.30
C ASP A 42 2.51 -11.86 5.44
N ASN A 43 3.10 -12.19 6.59
CA ASN A 43 3.05 -11.35 7.79
C ASN A 43 3.82 -10.04 7.67
N THR A 44 4.87 -10.00 6.84
CA THR A 44 5.68 -8.79 6.65
C THR A 44 4.88 -7.77 5.85
N GLN A 45 4.25 -8.20 4.74
CA GLN A 45 3.34 -7.37 3.96
C GLN A 45 2.14 -6.88 4.81
N LEU A 46 1.60 -7.75 5.66
CA LEU A 46 0.53 -7.39 6.59
C LEU A 46 0.98 -6.28 7.55
N ALA A 47 2.14 -6.44 8.19
CA ALA A 47 2.67 -5.48 9.15
C ALA A 47 2.96 -4.12 8.50
N VAL A 48 3.63 -4.11 7.34
CA VAL A 48 3.91 -2.87 6.59
C VAL A 48 2.62 -2.14 6.17
N PHE A 49 1.56 -2.89 5.87
CA PHE A 49 0.28 -2.30 5.45
C PHE A 49 -0.54 -1.73 6.61
N ILE A 50 -0.55 -2.38 7.78
CA ILE A 50 -1.42 -2.01 8.92
C ILE A 50 -0.70 -1.17 9.96
N ASP A 51 0.55 -1.49 10.28
CA ASP A 51 1.28 -0.86 11.39
C ASP A 51 2.06 0.37 10.91
N THR A 52 1.64 1.54 11.38
CA THR A 52 2.27 2.82 11.06
C THR A 52 3.72 2.92 11.55
N LYS A 53 4.13 2.10 12.52
CA LYS A 53 5.52 2.05 13.02
C LYS A 53 6.43 1.24 12.11
N VAL A 54 5.87 0.30 11.35
CA VAL A 54 6.60 -0.60 10.45
C VAL A 54 6.50 -0.13 9.01
N TYR A 55 5.51 0.72 8.69
CA TYR A 55 5.35 1.31 7.36
C TYR A 55 6.64 1.95 6.86
N GLN A 56 7.10 1.46 5.71
CA GLN A 56 8.18 2.07 4.94
C GLN A 56 7.58 2.75 3.73
N ALA A 57 7.83 4.06 3.59
CA ALA A 57 7.39 4.78 2.42
C ALA A 57 8.01 4.15 1.16
N ALA A 58 7.18 3.96 0.15
CA ALA A 58 7.65 3.60 -1.19
C ALA A 58 8.73 4.60 -1.62
N SER A 59 9.73 4.10 -2.34
CA SER A 59 10.76 4.99 -2.88
C SER A 59 10.09 5.97 -3.84
N PRO A 60 10.43 7.28 -3.82
CA PRO A 60 9.91 8.21 -4.83
C PRO A 60 10.17 7.73 -6.26
N PHE A 61 11.23 6.95 -6.48
CA PHE A 61 11.59 6.39 -7.78
C PHE A 61 10.73 5.21 -8.22
N GLU A 62 9.97 4.59 -7.31
CA GLU A 62 8.92 3.61 -7.68
C GLU A 62 7.71 4.29 -8.33
N PHE A 63 7.58 5.62 -8.21
CA PHE A 63 6.60 6.43 -8.92
C PHE A 63 6.99 6.70 -10.40
N ALA A 64 7.55 5.66 -11.03
CA ALA A 64 7.84 5.55 -12.46
C ALA A 64 8.44 6.82 -13.10
N GLN A 65 8.17 7.02 -14.39
CA GLN A 65 8.79 8.05 -15.21
C GLN A 65 8.36 9.47 -14.82
N GLU A 66 7.17 9.63 -14.25
CA GLU A 66 6.65 10.94 -13.85
C GLU A 66 7.49 11.59 -12.75
N MET A 67 8.01 10.81 -11.79
CA MET A 67 8.91 11.37 -10.76
C MET A 67 10.22 11.88 -11.38
N HIS A 68 10.77 11.15 -12.35
CA HIS A 68 12.00 11.54 -13.04
C HIS A 68 11.80 12.84 -13.82
N LEU A 69 10.70 12.93 -14.59
CA LEU A 69 10.34 14.13 -15.34
C LEU A 69 10.09 15.34 -14.43
N ALA A 70 9.45 15.13 -13.27
CA ALA A 70 9.25 16.20 -12.29
C ALA A 70 10.59 16.74 -11.77
N MET A 71 11.54 15.85 -11.45
CA MET A 71 12.88 16.24 -11.01
C MET A 71 13.66 17.01 -12.08
N GLU A 72 13.61 16.58 -13.34
CA GLU A 72 14.26 17.29 -14.45
C GLU A 72 13.73 18.72 -14.63
N ARG A 73 12.40 18.90 -14.54
CA ARG A 73 11.77 20.23 -14.63
C ARG A 73 12.21 21.14 -13.49
N LEU A 74 12.30 20.62 -12.26
CA LEU A 74 12.78 21.38 -11.10
C LEU A 74 14.24 21.82 -11.29
N GLN A 75 15.09 20.92 -11.81
CA GLN A 75 16.50 21.23 -12.04
C GLN A 75 16.69 22.27 -13.16
N GLN A 76 15.90 22.17 -14.24
CA GLN A 76 15.88 23.15 -15.32
C GLN A 76 15.46 24.53 -14.80
N ALA A 77 14.32 24.61 -14.09
CA ALA A 77 13.80 25.87 -13.53
C ALA A 77 14.81 26.52 -12.60
N TRP A 78 15.49 25.73 -11.75
CA TRP A 78 16.55 26.22 -10.88
C TRP A 78 17.73 26.79 -11.68
N SER A 79 18.20 26.08 -12.72
CA SER A 79 19.31 26.54 -13.56
C SER A 79 19.00 27.81 -14.34
N MET A 80 17.73 28.01 -14.71
CA MET A 80 17.24 29.16 -15.47
C MET A 80 16.81 30.33 -14.59
N GLY A 81 16.82 30.18 -13.26
CA GLY A 81 16.34 31.20 -12.32
C GLY A 81 14.82 31.43 -12.41
N GLU A 82 14.07 30.44 -12.89
CA GLU A 82 12.63 30.52 -13.02
C GLU A 82 11.95 30.46 -11.63
N LYS A 83 10.86 31.21 -11.47
CA LYS A 83 10.03 31.07 -10.27
C LYS A 83 9.22 29.78 -10.37
N LEU A 84 9.47 28.87 -9.44
CA LEU A 84 8.57 27.76 -9.15
C LEU A 84 7.25 28.37 -8.63
N GLN A 85 6.15 28.23 -9.38
CA GLN A 85 4.79 28.64 -8.96
C GLN A 85 4.03 27.48 -8.34
#